data_AF-Q8VR93-F1
#
_entry.id   AF-Q8VR93-F1
#
_cell.length_a   1.000
_cell.length_b   1.000
_cell.length_c   1.000
_cell.angle_alpha   90.00
_cell.angle_beta   90.00
_cell.angle_gamma   90.00
#
_symmetry.space_group_name_H-M   'P 1'
#
loop_
_entity.id
_entity.type
_entity.pdbx_description
1 polymer ?
#
loop_
_entity_poly.entity_id
_entity_poly.type
_entity_poly.pdbx_seq_one_letter_code
_entity_poly.pdbx_strand_id
1 'polypeptide(L)'
;MVKIDLFNFGEKIMRLSNIFLAVVLTVTVSVAHAIPNMWGSGFTMGVTEFSIDNGKWGINISCTGNPNENNVLAHTIYIYKGDKVVANSEEKNISFVIDGEEFWGVVPDGTRMNDNAWVSFVKAISTATGFELYINEKKVATFNPSAKNVKKVMDNNFIQSCWNTWYE
;
A
#
# COMPACT_ATOMS: atom_id res chain seq x y z
N MET A 1 -63.91 -1.05 -5.43
CA MET A 1 -62.96 -1.98 -4.78
C MET A 1 -62.89 -3.22 -5.66
N VAL A 2 -61.76 -3.35 -6.36
CA VAL A 2 -61.25 -4.39 -7.31
C VAL A 2 -62.25 -5.17 -8.17
N LYS A 3 -62.18 -4.93 -9.48
CA LYS A 3 -62.82 -5.69 -10.56
C LYS A 3 -61.75 -6.58 -11.21
N ILE A 4 -62.02 -7.87 -11.33
CA ILE A 4 -61.19 -8.87 -11.99
C ILE A 4 -61.65 -9.03 -13.46
N ASP A 5 -60.71 -9.51 -14.27
CA ASP A 5 -60.77 -10.06 -15.63
C ASP A 5 -60.66 -9.12 -16.84
N LEU A 6 -59.73 -9.49 -17.73
CA LEU A 6 -59.90 -9.71 -19.18
C LEU A 6 -58.53 -10.22 -19.73
N PHE A 7 -58.38 -11.50 -20.05
CA PHE A 7 -58.68 -12.17 -21.34
C PHE A 7 -57.49 -12.23 -22.32
N ASN A 8 -57.14 -13.46 -22.71
CA ASN A 8 -56.53 -13.90 -23.98
C ASN A 8 -55.08 -13.47 -24.28
N PHE A 9 -54.23 -14.24 -24.98
CA PHE A 9 -54.44 -15.26 -26.01
C PHE A 9 -53.13 -16.05 -26.17
N GLY A 10 -53.21 -17.30 -26.61
CA GLY A 10 -52.08 -18.24 -26.71
C GLY A 10 -51.05 -17.95 -27.82
N GLU A 11 -50.17 -18.96 -28.00
CA GLU A 11 -48.92 -19.02 -28.81
C GLU A 11 -47.68 -18.54 -28.04
N LYS A 12 -46.67 -19.36 -27.72
CA LYS A 12 -46.11 -20.53 -28.38
C LYS A 12 -45.39 -21.39 -27.34
N ILE A 13 -45.84 -22.63 -27.20
CA ILE A 13 -45.01 -23.70 -26.67
C ILE A 13 -43.86 -23.93 -27.67
N MET A 14 -42.63 -23.75 -27.16
CA MET A 14 -41.39 -24.39 -27.60
C MET A 14 -40.77 -23.92 -28.93
N ARG A 15 -39.77 -23.03 -28.82
CA ARG A 15 -38.55 -23.09 -29.65
C ARG A 15 -37.30 -22.78 -28.80
N LEU A 16 -36.65 -23.87 -28.42
CA LEU A 16 -35.20 -24.10 -28.39
C LEU A 16 -34.29 -23.04 -27.72
N SER A 17 -33.69 -23.52 -26.63
CA SER A 17 -32.26 -23.37 -26.32
C SER A 17 -31.75 -21.97 -26.00
N ASN A 18 -31.88 -21.56 -24.73
CA ASN A 18 -30.89 -20.68 -24.11
C ASN A 18 -30.35 -21.38 -22.86
N ILE A 19 -29.30 -22.18 -23.07
CA ILE A 19 -28.40 -22.64 -22.03
C ILE A 19 -27.81 -21.37 -21.40
N PHE A 20 -28.29 -20.98 -20.22
CA PHE A 20 -27.63 -19.93 -19.44
C PHE A 20 -26.29 -20.47 -18.97
N LEU A 21 -25.23 -20.13 -19.71
CA LEU A 21 -23.85 -20.39 -19.32
C LEU A 21 -23.53 -19.43 -18.16
N ALA A 22 -23.70 -19.89 -16.92
CA ALA A 22 -23.21 -19.18 -15.74
C ALA A 22 -21.68 -19.27 -15.75
N VAL A 23 -21.02 -18.26 -16.33
CA VAL A 23 -19.57 -18.07 -16.19
C VAL A 23 -19.32 -17.66 -14.74
N VAL A 24 -19.00 -18.63 -13.90
CA VAL A 24 -18.43 -18.38 -12.58
C VAL A 24 -17.01 -17.86 -12.81
N LEU A 25 -16.84 -16.54 -12.82
CA LEU A 25 -15.54 -15.90 -12.67
C LEU A 25 -15.03 -16.20 -11.26
N THR A 26 -14.42 -17.36 -11.07
CA THR A 26 -13.55 -17.57 -9.91
C THR A 26 -12.34 -16.68 -10.12
N VAL A 27 -12.37 -15.49 -9.51
CA VAL A 27 -11.17 -14.68 -9.33
C VAL A 27 -10.27 -15.47 -8.38
N THR A 28 -9.43 -16.34 -8.93
CA THR A 28 -8.30 -16.86 -8.18
C THR A 28 -7.36 -15.69 -7.99
N VAL A 29 -7.46 -15.01 -6.84
CA VAL A 29 -6.41 -14.10 -6.39
C VAL A 29 -5.15 -14.95 -6.26
N SER A 30 -4.27 -14.86 -7.25
CA SER A 30 -2.94 -15.40 -7.15
C SER A 30 -2.29 -14.69 -5.97
N VAL A 31 -2.08 -15.40 -4.87
CA VAL A 31 -1.22 -14.94 -3.78
C VAL A 31 0.17 -14.78 -4.40
N ALA A 32 0.51 -13.56 -4.79
CA ALA A 32 1.84 -13.24 -5.26
C ALA A 32 2.77 -13.45 -4.06
N HIS A 33 3.43 -14.61 -4.00
CA HIS A 33 4.44 -14.87 -2.98
C HIS A 33 5.65 -14.00 -3.30
N ALA A 34 5.67 -12.80 -2.73
CA ALA A 34 6.83 -11.93 -2.79
C ALA A 34 8.00 -12.67 -2.15
N ILE A 35 9.16 -12.62 -2.81
CA ILE A 35 10.40 -13.15 -2.24
C ILE A 35 10.69 -12.35 -0.97
N PRO A 36 10.87 -12.98 0.21
CA PRO A 36 11.14 -12.25 1.43
C PRO A 36 12.36 -11.34 1.32
N ASN A 37 12.29 -10.20 2.00
CA ASN A 37 13.31 -9.14 2.04
C ASN A 37 13.66 -8.59 0.66
N MET A 38 12.69 -8.49 -0.25
CA MET A 38 12.87 -7.83 -1.53
C MET A 38 11.91 -6.66 -1.65
N TRP A 39 12.46 -5.46 -1.80
CA TRP A 39 11.69 -4.31 -2.23
C TRP A 39 11.10 -4.58 -3.62
N GLY A 40 9.83 -4.29 -3.76
CA GLY A 40 9.13 -4.11 -5.03
C GLY A 40 8.53 -2.70 -5.09
N SER A 41 8.14 -2.28 -6.29
CA SER A 41 7.42 -1.04 -6.48
C SER A 41 6.25 -1.22 -7.44
N GLY A 42 5.25 -0.35 -7.29
CA GLY A 42 4.06 -0.28 -8.12
C GLY A 42 3.59 1.16 -8.26
N PHE A 43 2.70 1.39 -9.21
CA PHE A 43 2.02 2.67 -9.36
C PHE A 43 0.55 2.43 -9.62
N THR A 44 -0.31 3.07 -8.82
CA THR A 44 -1.75 2.97 -8.96
C THR A 44 -2.41 4.29 -8.59
N MET A 45 -3.30 4.79 -9.43
CA MET A 45 -4.16 5.95 -9.14
C MET A 45 -3.41 7.21 -8.63
N GLY A 46 -2.20 7.48 -9.13
CA GLY A 46 -1.41 8.64 -8.70
C GLY A 46 -0.57 8.41 -7.44
N VAL A 47 -0.47 7.17 -6.97
CA VAL A 47 0.33 6.76 -5.83
C VAL A 47 1.42 5.82 -6.31
N THR A 48 2.69 6.16 -6.02
CA THR A 48 3.81 5.23 -6.17
C THR A 48 3.97 4.47 -4.86
N GLU A 49 3.93 3.15 -4.93
CA GLU A 49 4.00 2.27 -3.76
C GLU A 49 5.30 1.50 -3.76
N PHE A 50 5.92 1.38 -2.58
CA PHE A 50 7.14 0.60 -2.37
C PHE A 50 6.89 -0.38 -1.25
N SER A 51 7.05 -1.67 -1.52
CA SER A 51 6.70 -2.71 -0.55
C SER A 51 7.80 -3.73 -0.35
N ILE A 52 7.90 -4.22 0.87
CA ILE A 52 8.81 -5.31 1.27
C ILE A 52 8.09 -6.17 2.31
N ASP A 53 8.27 -7.49 2.23
CA ASP A 53 7.76 -8.45 3.20
C ASP A 53 8.90 -9.38 3.64
N ASN A 54 8.91 -9.85 4.89
CA ASN A 54 9.94 -10.76 5.40
C ASN A 54 9.44 -12.21 5.64
N GLY A 55 8.31 -12.58 5.05
CA GLY A 55 7.59 -13.84 5.22
C GLY A 55 6.52 -13.80 6.31
N LYS A 56 6.42 -12.71 7.08
CA LYS A 56 5.48 -12.58 8.20
C LYS A 56 4.93 -11.16 8.35
N TRP A 57 5.80 -10.18 8.17
CA TRP A 57 5.50 -8.76 8.27
C TRP A 57 5.83 -8.07 6.96
N GLY A 58 4.91 -7.22 6.52
CA GLY A 58 5.03 -6.41 5.32
C GLY A 58 5.01 -4.92 5.65
N ILE A 59 5.67 -4.13 4.81
CA ILE A 59 5.63 -2.68 4.81
C ILE A 59 5.21 -2.24 3.41
N ASN A 60 4.32 -1.26 3.33
CA ASN A 60 4.05 -0.49 2.11
C ASN A 60 4.28 1.00 2.41
N ILE A 61 5.21 1.62 1.70
CA ILE A 61 5.43 3.06 1.70
C ILE A 61 4.65 3.62 0.50
N SER A 62 3.56 4.33 0.80
CA SER A 62 2.62 4.88 -0.16
C SER A 62 2.91 6.36 -0.39
N CYS A 63 3.49 6.66 -1.54
CA CYS A 63 3.91 8.01 -1.90
C CYS A 63 2.94 8.60 -2.91
N THR A 64 1.94 9.33 -2.39
CA THR A 64 0.94 10.03 -3.21
C THR A 64 1.54 11.22 -3.96
N GLY A 65 1.21 11.34 -5.24
CA GLY A 65 1.35 12.58 -6.02
C GLY A 65 0.09 13.46 -5.99
N ASN A 66 -0.96 13.01 -5.29
CA ASN A 66 -2.21 13.74 -5.13
C ASN A 66 -2.19 14.49 -3.78
N PRO A 67 -2.10 15.83 -3.78
CA PRO A 67 -2.13 16.60 -2.55
C PRO A 67 -3.54 16.62 -1.93
N ASN A 68 -3.59 16.80 -0.62
CA ASN A 68 -4.85 17.03 0.11
C ASN A 68 -5.36 18.48 -0.05
N GLU A 69 -6.46 18.82 0.62
CA GLU A 69 -7.08 20.15 0.59
C GLU A 69 -6.14 21.30 1.01
N ASN A 70 -5.11 20.99 1.80
CA ASN A 70 -4.10 21.93 2.25
C ASN A 70 -2.83 21.94 1.37
N ASN A 71 -2.89 21.31 0.19
CA ASN A 71 -1.77 21.18 -0.74
C ASN A 71 -0.58 20.36 -0.21
N VAL A 72 -0.84 19.42 0.71
CA VAL A 72 0.19 18.53 1.31
C VAL A 72 0.12 17.15 0.67
N LEU A 73 1.28 16.59 0.33
CA LEU A 73 1.41 15.19 -0.07
C LEU A 73 1.46 14.31 1.19
N ALA A 74 0.29 13.86 1.63
CA ALA A 74 0.14 13.00 2.81
C ALA A 74 0.58 11.57 2.47
N HIS A 75 1.89 11.35 2.40
CA HIS A 75 2.46 10.03 2.25
C HIS A 75 2.17 9.18 3.49
N THR A 76 1.92 7.89 3.30
CA THR A 76 1.48 6.98 4.38
C THR A 76 2.32 5.72 4.37
N ILE A 77 2.60 5.19 5.54
CA ILE A 77 3.23 3.87 5.72
C ILE A 77 2.17 2.93 6.26
N TYR A 78 1.98 1.79 5.59
CA TYR A 78 1.12 0.71 6.05
C TYR A 78 1.96 -0.48 6.48
N ILE A 79 1.57 -1.09 7.61
CA ILE A 79 2.21 -2.29 8.15
C ILE A 79 1.24 -3.46 8.08
N TYR A 80 1.73 -4.57 7.55
CA TYR A 80 0.99 -5.78 7.33
C TYR A 80 1.51 -6.91 8.21
N LYS A 81 0.61 -7.81 8.63
CA LYS A 81 0.95 -9.10 9.23
C LYS A 81 0.20 -10.19 8.48
N GLY A 82 0.92 -10.90 7.60
CA GLY A 82 0.28 -11.61 6.49
C GLY A 82 -0.53 -10.62 5.64
N ASP A 83 -1.75 -10.98 5.25
CA ASP A 83 -2.57 -10.16 4.34
C ASP A 83 -3.36 -9.03 5.03
N LYS A 84 -3.12 -8.78 6.32
CA LYS A 84 -3.90 -7.82 7.12
C LYS A 84 -3.08 -6.58 7.44
N VAL A 85 -3.63 -5.40 7.14
CA VAL A 85 -3.14 -4.14 7.69
C VAL A 85 -3.37 -4.15 9.21
N VAL A 86 -2.32 -3.92 9.98
CA VAL A 86 -2.36 -3.92 11.46
C VAL A 86 -1.94 -2.58 12.07
N ALA A 87 -1.29 -1.72 11.30
CA ALA A 87 -0.97 -0.35 11.67
C ALA A 87 -0.76 0.51 10.42
N ASN A 88 -0.94 1.81 10.58
CA ASN A 88 -0.50 2.82 9.61
C ASN A 88 0.08 4.03 10.36
N SER A 89 0.81 4.88 9.65
CA SER A 89 1.50 6.06 10.20
C SER A 89 0.56 7.18 10.68
N GLU A 90 -0.72 7.14 10.33
CA GLU A 90 -1.72 8.12 10.81
C GLU A 90 -2.26 7.76 12.19
N GLU A 91 -2.38 6.46 12.49
CA GLU A 91 -3.07 5.96 13.69
C GLU A 91 -2.16 5.41 14.77
N LYS A 92 -0.92 5.04 14.42
CA LYS A 92 0.00 4.33 15.32
C LYS A 92 1.41 4.93 15.27
N ASN A 93 2.09 4.83 16.39
CA ASN A 93 3.52 5.16 16.47
C ASN A 93 4.30 4.04 15.77
N ILE A 94 4.76 4.33 14.57
CA ILE A 94 5.65 3.47 13.79
C ILE A 94 7.04 4.08 13.84
N SER A 95 8.03 3.27 14.23
CA SER A 95 9.44 3.66 14.19
C SER A 95 10.26 2.62 13.45
N PHE A 96 11.30 3.09 12.78
CA PHE A 96 12.30 2.28 12.11
C PHE A 96 13.65 2.51 12.78
N VAL A 97 14.39 1.44 13.08
CA VAL A 97 15.79 1.57 13.49
C VAL A 97 16.66 1.16 12.30
N ILE A 98 17.43 2.12 11.79
CA ILE A 98 18.30 1.99 10.61
C ILE A 98 19.69 2.41 11.04
N ASP A 99 20.68 1.53 10.91
CA ASP A 99 22.07 1.76 11.33
C ASP A 99 22.23 2.29 12.77
N GLY A 100 21.32 1.89 13.66
CA GLY A 100 21.32 2.28 15.08
C GLY A 100 20.63 3.61 15.39
N GLU A 101 20.10 4.31 14.39
CA GLU A 101 19.34 5.54 14.54
C GLU A 101 17.83 5.28 14.38
N GLU A 102 17.00 5.96 15.18
CA GLU A 102 15.54 5.86 15.10
C GLU A 102 14.98 6.90 14.11
N PHE A 103 14.14 6.42 13.19
CA PHE A 103 13.38 7.23 12.24
C PHE A 103 11.89 6.98 12.44
N TRP A 104 11.15 8.07 12.66
CA TRP A 104 9.72 8.00 12.91
C TRP A 104 8.98 7.95 11.58
N GLY A 105 8.06 6.98 11.43
CA GLY A 105 7.12 6.92 10.33
C GLY A 105 6.00 7.93 10.55
N VAL A 106 6.31 9.22 10.47
CA VAL A 106 5.33 10.31 10.58
C VAL A 106 4.66 10.56 9.23
N VAL A 107 3.40 10.97 9.24
CA VAL A 107 2.74 11.46 8.03
C VAL A 107 3.10 12.93 7.84
N PRO A 108 3.60 13.32 6.65
CA PRO A 108 3.82 14.73 6.37
C PRO A 108 2.50 15.52 6.44
N ASP A 109 2.53 16.67 7.11
CA ASP A 109 1.36 17.52 7.36
C ASP A 109 1.57 18.98 6.93
N GLY A 110 2.67 19.27 6.23
CA GLY A 110 3.05 20.62 5.80
C GLY A 110 3.79 21.42 6.87
N THR A 111 3.96 20.87 8.08
CA THR A 111 4.84 21.48 9.08
C THR A 111 6.28 21.10 8.80
N ARG A 112 7.20 22.06 8.96
CA ARG A 112 8.64 21.84 8.79
C ARG A 112 9.16 20.66 9.62
N MET A 113 8.58 20.41 10.80
CA MET A 113 9.03 19.33 11.68
C MET A 113 8.72 17.96 11.09
N ASN A 114 7.45 17.70 10.73
CA ASN A 114 7.03 16.40 10.23
C ASN A 114 7.53 16.15 8.80
N ASP A 115 7.55 17.18 7.95
CA ASP A 115 8.11 17.08 6.60
C ASP A 115 9.61 16.74 6.64
N ASN A 116 10.40 17.38 7.51
CA ASN A 116 11.82 17.05 7.67
C ASN A 116 12.04 15.64 8.25
N ALA A 117 11.22 15.22 9.21
CA ALA A 117 11.30 13.87 9.77
C ALA A 117 11.01 12.81 8.70
N TRP A 118 9.99 13.03 7.85
CA TRP A 118 9.71 12.18 6.70
C TRP A 118 10.87 12.13 5.70
N VAL A 119 11.44 13.27 5.31
CA VAL A 119 12.57 13.32 4.38
C VAL A 119 13.79 12.58 4.94
N SER A 120 14.07 12.73 6.23
CA SER A 120 15.16 11.98 6.90
C SER A 120 14.89 10.47 6.86
N PHE A 121 13.67 10.03 7.14
CA PHE A 121 13.26 8.63 7.01
C PHE A 121 13.45 8.13 5.57
N VAL A 122 12.93 8.85 4.56
CA VAL A 122 13.07 8.51 3.13
C VAL A 122 14.54 8.36 2.75
N LYS A 123 15.41 9.29 3.16
CA LYS A 123 16.85 9.19 2.89
C LYS A 123 17.45 7.93 3.51
N ALA A 124 17.19 7.67 4.78
CA ALA A 124 17.78 6.55 5.50
C ALA A 124 17.30 5.19 4.94
N ILE A 125 15.99 5.04 4.73
CA ILE A 125 15.42 3.78 4.23
C ILE A 125 15.82 3.51 2.77
N SER A 126 16.11 4.56 1.98
CA SER A 126 16.52 4.41 0.58
C SER A 126 17.85 3.67 0.39
N THR A 127 18.67 3.62 1.43
CA THR A 127 19.99 2.96 1.41
C THR A 127 20.10 1.77 2.36
N ALA A 128 19.07 1.51 3.18
CA ALA A 128 19.11 0.52 4.24
C ALA A 128 19.17 -0.91 3.70
N THR A 129 20.20 -1.66 4.09
CA THR A 129 20.34 -3.11 3.80
C THR A 129 20.00 -3.99 5.01
N GLY A 130 19.72 -3.37 6.14
CA GLY A 130 19.19 -3.98 7.36
C GLY A 130 18.46 -2.92 8.16
N PHE A 131 17.27 -3.23 8.66
CA PHE A 131 16.52 -2.33 9.53
C PHE A 131 15.50 -3.08 10.38
N GLU A 132 15.07 -2.45 11.47
CA GLU A 132 14.09 -2.99 12.39
C GLU A 132 12.82 -2.15 12.36
N LEU A 133 11.68 -2.82 12.53
CA LEU A 133 10.37 -2.19 12.59
C LEU A 133 9.80 -2.30 14.01
N TYR A 134 9.35 -1.16 14.53
CA TYR A 134 8.71 -1.02 15.83
C TYR A 134 7.28 -0.48 15.64
N ILE A 135 6.34 -1.04 16.40
CA ILE A 135 4.97 -0.52 16.53
C ILE A 135 4.72 -0.29 18.01
N ASN A 136 4.37 0.94 18.39
CA ASN A 136 4.21 1.35 19.78
C ASN A 136 5.42 0.92 20.63
N GLU A 137 6.62 1.30 20.19
CA GLU A 137 7.91 1.06 20.89
C GLU A 137 8.30 -0.42 21.04
N LYS A 138 7.53 -1.35 20.48
CA LYS A 138 7.84 -2.77 20.49
C LYS A 138 8.38 -3.21 19.15
N LYS A 139 9.56 -3.83 19.16
CA LYS A 139 10.13 -4.49 17.97
C LYS A 139 9.20 -5.60 17.50
N VAL A 140 8.77 -5.52 16.25
CA VAL A 140 7.89 -6.53 15.63
C VAL A 140 8.56 -7.32 14.51
N ALA A 141 9.52 -6.72 13.82
CA ALA A 141 10.17 -7.33 12.66
C ALA A 141 11.59 -6.78 12.41
N THR A 142 12.34 -7.55 11.63
CA THR A 142 13.63 -7.14 11.04
C THR A 142 13.56 -7.45 9.55
N PHE A 143 14.11 -6.55 8.74
CA PHE A 143 14.20 -6.66 7.29
C PHE A 143 15.67 -6.56 6.87
N ASN A 144 16.07 -7.37 5.89
CA ASN A 144 17.45 -7.42 5.40
C ASN A 144 17.50 -7.48 3.87
N PRO A 145 17.06 -6.43 3.15
CA PRO A 145 17.11 -6.43 1.70
C PRO A 145 18.54 -6.35 1.17
N SER A 146 18.80 -7.01 0.04
CA SER A 146 20.13 -6.94 -0.58
C SER A 146 20.43 -5.54 -1.11
N ALA A 147 21.68 -5.08 -0.99
CA ALA A 147 22.11 -3.79 -1.55
C ALA A 147 21.76 -3.63 -3.05
N LYS A 148 21.82 -4.71 -3.82
CA LYS A 148 21.45 -4.71 -5.24
C LYS A 148 19.95 -4.47 -5.46
N ASN A 149 19.10 -5.03 -4.61
CA ASN A 149 17.66 -4.80 -4.65
C ASN A 149 17.31 -3.38 -4.20
N VAL A 150 17.87 -2.93 -3.07
CA VAL A 150 17.72 -1.56 -2.56
C VAL A 150 18.09 -0.56 -3.65
N LYS A 151 19.30 -0.66 -4.22
CA LYS A 151 19.74 0.24 -5.30
C LYS A 151 18.85 0.21 -6.55
N LYS A 152 18.18 -0.91 -6.84
CA LYS A 152 17.33 -1.04 -8.03
C LYS A 152 15.95 -0.39 -7.82
N VAL A 153 15.40 -0.49 -6.63
CA VAL A 153 13.99 -0.14 -6.35
C VAL A 153 13.85 1.14 -5.55
N MET A 154 14.73 1.33 -4.57
CA MET A 154 14.76 2.49 -3.68
C MET A 154 15.72 3.57 -4.21
N ASP A 155 15.71 3.78 -5.53
CA ASP A 155 16.63 4.68 -6.22
C ASP A 155 16.13 6.13 -6.23
N ASN A 156 16.64 6.95 -7.16
CA ASN A 156 16.18 8.33 -7.31
C ASN A 156 14.66 8.44 -7.54
N ASN A 157 14.01 7.45 -8.16
CA ASN A 157 12.57 7.47 -8.36
C ASN A 157 11.80 7.33 -7.04
N PHE A 158 12.29 6.50 -6.11
CA PHE A 158 11.75 6.44 -4.75
C PHE A 158 11.86 7.79 -4.06
N ILE A 159 13.07 8.37 -4.08
CA ILE A 159 13.32 9.67 -3.46
C ILE A 159 12.36 10.72 -4.03
N GLN A 160 12.27 10.85 -5.36
CA GLN A 160 11.41 11.85 -6.01
C GLN A 160 9.91 11.62 -5.75
N SER A 161 9.46 10.36 -5.75
CA SER A 161 8.05 10.03 -5.52
C SER A 161 7.60 10.35 -4.09
N CYS A 162 8.51 10.13 -3.14
CA CYS A 162 8.25 10.25 -1.71
C CYS A 162 8.81 11.54 -1.11
N TRP A 163 9.33 12.47 -1.93
CA TRP A 163 9.89 13.70 -1.41
C TRP A 163 8.76 14.65 -1.04
N ASN A 164 8.75 15.11 0.21
CA ASN A 164 7.94 16.24 0.61
C ASN A 164 8.85 17.38 1.06
N THR A 165 9.02 18.39 0.20
CA THR A 165 9.47 19.71 0.66
C THR A 165 8.91 20.81 -0.23
N TRP A 166 8.33 21.82 0.42
CA TRP A 166 8.26 23.20 -0.08
C TRP A 166 9.41 24.08 0.46
N TYR A 167 10.30 23.53 1.31
CA TYR A 167 11.33 24.28 2.02
C TYR A 167 12.71 23.61 1.90
N GLU A 168 13.67 24.33 1.33
CA GLU A 168 15.11 24.03 1.36
C GLU A 168 15.81 24.72 2.54
#